data_AF-A0A2C9VQ17-F1
#
_entry.id   AF-A0A2C9VQ17-F1
#
_cell.length_a   1.000
_cell.length_b   1.000
_cell.length_c   1.000
_cell.angle_alpha   90.00
_cell.angle_beta   90.00
_cell.angle_gamma   90.00
#
_symmetry.space_group_name_H-M   'P 1'
#
loop_
_entity.id
_entity.type
_entity.pdbx_description
1 polymer ?
#
loop_
_entity_poly.entity_id
_entity_poly.type
_entity_poly.pdbx_seq_one_letter_code
_entity_poly.pdbx_strand_id
1 'polypeptide(L)'
;MKELMLWTARSLLYFLRSHTCDFSVFFKVGVGTSKKIRPTSANSNAVKLSCELLRVFVAEAVQRAAAIAEAEGVSKIEATHLERILPQLLMDF
;
A
#
# COMPACT_ATOMS: atom_id res chain seq x y z
N MET A 1 -24.99 -10.48 -11.40
CA MET A 1 -24.83 -10.40 -9.93
C MET A 1 -23.71 -11.30 -9.35
N LYS A 2 -23.14 -12.28 -10.09
CA LYS A 2 -22.04 -13.12 -9.59
C LYS A 2 -20.63 -12.69 -10.05
N GLU A 3 -20.54 -11.78 -11.01
CA GLU A 3 -19.26 -11.33 -11.59
C GLU A 3 -18.49 -10.32 -10.70
N LEU A 4 -19.19 -9.54 -9.86
CA LEU A 4 -18.56 -8.50 -9.02
C LEU A 4 -17.82 -9.06 -7.78
N MET A 5 -18.20 -10.23 -7.27
CA MET A 5 -17.49 -10.85 -6.13
C MET A 5 -16.19 -11.55 -6.53
N LEU A 6 -15.94 -11.75 -7.83
CA LEU A 6 -14.69 -12.34 -8.31
C LEU A 6 -13.53 -11.34 -8.34
N TRP A 7 -13.83 -10.03 -8.33
CA TRP A 7 -12.80 -8.98 -8.35
C TRP A 7 -12.07 -8.80 -7.02
N THR A 8 -12.64 -9.23 -5.89
CA THR A 8 -12.12 -8.80 -4.58
C THR A 8 -11.05 -9.73 -4.01
N ALA A 9 -11.22 -11.04 -4.11
CA ALA A 9 -10.27 -11.99 -3.52
C ALA A 9 -9.24 -12.50 -4.52
N ARG A 10 -9.66 -12.78 -5.77
CA ARG A 10 -8.78 -13.40 -6.77
C ARG A 10 -7.89 -12.38 -7.45
N SER A 11 -8.39 -11.24 -7.91
CA SER A 11 -7.55 -10.18 -8.49
C SER A 11 -6.59 -9.57 -7.46
N LEU A 12 -7.01 -9.46 -6.19
CA LEU A 12 -6.11 -9.02 -5.11
C LEU A 12 -5.03 -10.07 -4.81
N LEU A 13 -5.40 -11.35 -4.78
CA LEU A 13 -4.43 -12.44 -4.68
C LEU A 13 -3.51 -12.50 -5.92
N TYR A 14 -3.98 -12.18 -7.13
CA TYR A 14 -3.14 -12.07 -8.32
C TYR A 14 -2.24 -10.84 -8.28
N PHE A 15 -2.70 -9.70 -7.78
CA PHE A 15 -1.90 -8.49 -7.59
C PHE A 15 -0.80 -8.71 -6.52
N LEU A 16 -1.16 -9.27 -5.36
CA LEU A 16 -0.19 -9.64 -4.33
C LEU A 16 0.75 -10.77 -4.78
N ARG A 17 0.27 -11.77 -5.53
CA ARG A 17 1.09 -12.93 -5.94
C ARG A 17 1.97 -12.66 -7.16
N SER A 18 1.63 -11.70 -8.02
CA SER A 18 2.46 -11.36 -9.19
C SER A 18 3.69 -10.52 -8.83
N HIS A 19 3.72 -9.94 -7.62
CA HIS A 19 4.81 -9.14 -7.11
C HIS A 19 5.29 -9.68 -5.75
N THR A 20 5.75 -10.94 -5.71
CA THR A 20 6.90 -11.23 -4.84
C THR A 20 8.07 -10.44 -5.44
N CYS A 21 8.12 -9.14 -5.19
CA CYS A 21 9.18 -8.34 -5.76
C CYS A 21 10.46 -8.87 -5.16
N ASP A 22 11.30 -9.46 -6.01
CA ASP A 22 12.75 -9.43 -5.85
C ASP A 22 13.20 -7.96 -6.00
N PHE A 23 12.68 -7.10 -5.11
CA PHE A 23 13.10 -5.73 -4.99
C PHE A 23 14.26 -5.80 -4.01
N SER A 24 15.41 -6.22 -4.54
CA SER A 24 16.72 -5.88 -4.02
C SER A 24 16.81 -4.35 -3.99
N VAL A 25 16.19 -3.75 -2.97
CA VAL A 25 16.32 -2.32 -2.71
C VAL A 25 17.71 -2.18 -2.16
N PHE A 26 18.61 -1.69 -3.01
CA PHE A 26 19.84 -1.06 -2.55
C PHE A 26 19.43 0.19 -1.76
N PHE A 27 19.01 0.00 -0.50
CA PHE A 27 18.78 1.08 0.45
C PHE A 27 20.15 1.56 0.91
N LYS A 28 20.82 2.36 0.08
CA LYS A 28 21.88 3.24 0.55
C LYS A 28 21.20 4.46 1.18
N VAL A 29 20.80 4.31 2.44
CA VAL A 29 20.26 5.40 3.28
C VAL A 29 21.35 6.46 3.42
N GLY A 30 21.29 7.48 2.57
CA GLY A 30 21.97 8.76 2.76
C GLY A 30 20.94 9.79 3.21
N VAL A 31 20.62 9.81 4.51
CA VAL A 31 19.76 10.86 5.08
C VAL A 31 20.64 11.87 5.79
N GLY A 32 20.88 13.00 5.10
CA GLY A 32 21.45 14.20 5.69
C GLY A 32 20.35 15.16 6.10
N THR A 33 19.91 15.11 7.36
CA THR A 33 19.48 16.31 8.10
C THR A 33 19.93 16.20 9.55
N SER A 34 20.47 17.31 10.04
CA SER A 34 21.32 17.45 11.22
C SER A 34 20.61 17.21 12.56
N LYS A 35 20.79 16.05 13.21
CA LYS A 35 20.72 15.84 14.68
C LYS A 35 21.50 14.59 15.08
N LYS A 36 22.74 14.71 15.60
CA LYS A 36 23.62 13.64 16.16
C LYS A 36 23.03 12.21 16.07
N ILE A 37 23.08 11.62 14.87
CA ILE A 37 22.36 10.37 14.55
C ILE A 37 23.24 9.20 14.97
N ARG A 38 22.87 8.51 16.05
CA ARG A 38 23.32 7.11 16.22
C ARG A 38 22.83 6.35 14.99
N PRO A 39 23.67 5.59 14.27
CA PRO A 39 23.21 4.84 13.11
C PRO A 39 22.07 3.90 13.52
N THR A 40 20.87 4.18 13.01
CA THR A 40 19.70 3.33 13.16
C THR A 40 19.75 2.26 12.08
N SER A 41 20.13 1.05 12.45
CA SER A 41 20.15 -0.11 11.56
C SER A 41 18.91 -0.98 11.78
N ALA A 42 18.24 -1.38 10.71
CA ALA A 42 17.21 -2.42 10.73
C ALA A 42 17.79 -3.75 10.24
N ASN A 43 17.35 -4.87 10.82
CA ASN A 43 17.75 -6.18 10.32
C ASN A 43 17.09 -6.46 8.95
N SER A 44 17.68 -7.36 8.14
CA SER A 44 17.20 -7.65 6.78
C SER A 44 15.75 -8.16 6.73
N ASN A 45 15.30 -8.91 7.73
CA ASN A 45 13.92 -9.38 7.82
C ASN A 45 12.95 -8.23 8.16
N ALA A 46 13.34 -7.33 9.06
CA ALA A 46 12.56 -6.14 9.38
C ALA A 46 12.36 -5.26 8.14
N VAL A 47 13.41 -5.09 7.32
CA VAL A 47 13.30 -4.37 6.04
C VAL A 47 12.34 -5.07 5.07
N LYS A 48 12.42 -6.40 4.92
CA LYS A 48 11.48 -7.17 4.08
C LYS A 48 10.04 -7.01 4.55
N LEU A 49 9.80 -7.12 5.86
CA LEU A 49 8.47 -6.95 6.44
C LEU A 49 7.95 -5.51 6.27
N SER A 50 8.81 -4.50 6.42
CA SER A 50 8.43 -3.11 6.12
C SER A 50 8.06 -2.91 4.65
N CYS A 51 8.72 -3.59 3.72
CA CYS A 51 8.32 -3.58 2.31
C CYS A 51 6.93 -4.21 2.10
N GLU A 52 6.63 -5.34 2.74
CA GLU A 52 5.30 -5.95 2.64
C GLU A 52 4.23 -5.05 3.27
N LEU A 53 4.53 -4.43 4.42
CA LEU A 53 3.63 -3.48 5.06
C LEU A 53 3.27 -2.32 4.12
N LEU A 54 4.26 -1.73 3.45
CA LEU A 54 4.04 -0.66 2.48
C LEU A 54 3.21 -1.12 1.27
N ARG A 55 3.41 -2.36 0.79
CA ARG A 55 2.59 -2.91 -0.30
C ARG A 55 1.13 -3.07 0.12
N VAL A 56 0.89 -3.62 1.30
CA VAL A 56 -0.47 -3.81 1.85
C VAL A 56 -1.13 -2.46 2.11
N PHE A 57 -0.39 -1.49 2.67
CA PHE A 57 -0.87 -0.13 2.90
C PHE A 57 -1.37 0.53 1.60
N VAL A 58 -0.57 0.48 0.52
CA VAL A 58 -0.96 1.05 -0.77
C VAL A 58 -2.13 0.30 -1.39
N ALA A 59 -2.15 -1.04 -1.30
CA ALA A 59 -3.25 -1.84 -1.83
C ALA A 59 -4.58 -1.50 -1.13
N GLU A 60 -4.58 -1.43 0.21
CA GLU A 60 -5.75 -1.04 1.01
C GLU A 60 -6.25 0.36 0.64
N ALA A 61 -5.34 1.33 0.49
CA ALA A 61 -5.69 2.69 0.08
C ALA A 61 -6.43 2.70 -1.27
N VAL A 62 -5.89 1.99 -2.27
CA VAL A 62 -6.46 1.91 -3.62
C VAL A 62 -7.80 1.20 -3.62
N GLN A 63 -7.93 0.08 -2.91
CA GLN A 63 -9.17 -0.68 -2.85
C GLN A 63 -10.31 0.11 -2.20
N ARG A 64 -10.03 0.80 -1.09
CA ARG A 64 -11.03 1.62 -0.40
C ARG A 64 -11.44 2.83 -1.24
N ALA A 65 -10.49 3.48 -1.91
CA ALA A 65 -10.79 4.57 -2.84
C ALA A 65 -11.60 4.09 -4.07
N ALA A 66 -11.29 2.89 -4.59
CA ALA A 66 -12.04 2.26 -5.67
C ALA A 66 -13.49 1.96 -5.26
N ALA A 67 -13.70 1.47 -4.03
CA ALA A 67 -15.04 1.19 -3.51
C ALA A 67 -15.91 2.46 -3.41
N ILE A 68 -15.31 3.61 -3.06
CA ILE A 68 -16.03 4.89 -3.09
C ILE A 68 -16.34 5.30 -4.53
N ALA A 69 -15.37 5.22 -5.45
CA ALA A 69 -15.59 5.57 -6.86
C ALA A 69 -16.71 4.71 -7.50
N GLU A 70 -16.75 3.41 -7.18
CA GLU A 70 -17.79 2.48 -7.62
C GLU A 70 -19.16 2.84 -7.04
N ALA A 71 -19.22 3.20 -5.75
CA ALA A 71 -20.46 3.65 -5.11
C ALA A 71 -21.01 4.96 -5.71
N GLU A 72 -20.13 5.81 -6.25
CA GLU A 72 -20.51 7.02 -6.98
C GLU A 72 -20.81 6.77 -8.47
N GLY A 73 -20.56 5.56 -8.97
CA GLY A 73 -20.73 5.22 -10.39
C GLY A 73 -19.66 5.82 -11.30
N VAL A 74 -18.50 6.21 -10.75
CA VAL A 74 -17.39 6.82 -11.48
C VAL A 74 -16.38 5.73 -11.88
N SER A 75 -16.00 5.70 -13.15
CA SER A 75 -15.08 4.66 -13.69
C SER A 75 -13.60 4.92 -13.39
N LYS A 76 -13.27 6.04 -12.75
CA LYS A 76 -11.90 6.46 -12.44
C LYS A 76 -11.80 6.87 -10.97
N ILE A 77 -10.73 6.43 -10.32
CA ILE A 77 -10.40 6.86 -8.97
C ILE A 77 -9.81 8.28 -9.05
N GLU A 78 -10.54 9.24 -8.49
CA GLU A 78 -10.06 10.61 -8.23
C GLU A 78 -9.46 10.76 -6.82
N ALA A 79 -8.69 11.83 -6.62
CA ALA A 79 -8.04 12.13 -5.34
C ALA A 79 -9.06 12.33 -4.19
N THR A 80 -10.25 12.84 -4.51
CA THR A 80 -11.34 13.05 -3.57
C THR A 80 -11.80 11.75 -2.90
N HIS A 81 -11.77 10.62 -3.61
CA HIS A 81 -12.10 9.32 -3.03
C HIS A 81 -11.05 8.87 -1.99
N LEU A 82 -9.77 9.17 -2.25
CA LEU A 82 -8.68 8.90 -1.32
C LEU A 82 -8.78 9.78 -0.07
N GLU A 83 -9.05 11.07 -0.23
CA GLU A 83 -9.21 12.02 0.88
C GLU A 83 -10.29 11.59 1.88
N ARG A 84 -11.37 10.97 1.39
CA ARG A 84 -12.46 10.48 2.25
C ARG A 84 -12.08 9.26 3.07
N ILE A 85 -11.24 8.36 2.56
CA ILE A 85 -10.81 7.16 3.29
C ILE A 85 -9.54 7.39 4.11
N LEU A 86 -8.84 8.51 3.89
CA LEU A 86 -7.57 8.82 4.52
C LEU A 86 -7.63 8.80 6.07
N PRO A 87 -8.65 9.36 6.74
CA PRO A 87 -8.71 9.33 8.21
C PRO A 87 -8.77 7.89 8.73
N GLN A 88 -9.57 7.02 8.11
CA GLN A 88 -9.69 5.62 8.53
C GLN A 88 -8.44 4.82 8.17
N LEU A 89 -7.88 5.06 6.99
CA LEU A 89 -6.66 4.39 6.53
C LEU A 89 -5.48 4.65 7.48
N LEU A 90 -5.37 5.86 8.01
CA LEU A 90 -4.32 6.21 8.98
C LEU A 90 -4.59 5.70 10.40
N MET A 91 -5.81 5.30 10.73
CA MET A 91 -6.16 4.71 12.03
C MET A 91 -5.99 3.19 12.06
N ASP A 92 -6.08 2.54 10.90
CA ASP A 92 -5.93 1.09 10.78
C ASP A 92 -4.46 0.63 10.78
N PHE A 93 -3.51 1.55 10.62
CA PHE A 93 -2.06 1.31 10.56
C PHE A 93 -1.32 2.11 11.64
#